data_AF-A0A0P9NFY2-F1
#
_entry.id   AF-A0A0P9NFY2-F1
#
_cell.length_a   1.000
_cell.length_b   1.000
_cell.length_c   1.000
_cell.angle_alpha   90.00
_cell.angle_beta   90.00
_cell.angle_gamma   90.00
#
_symmetry.space_group_name_H-M   'P 1'
#
loop_
_entity.id
_entity.type
_entity.pdbx_description
1 polymer ?
#
loop_
_entity_poly.entity_id
_entity_poly.type
_entity_poly.pdbx_seq_one_letter_code
_entity_poly.pdbx_strand_id
1 'polypeptide(L)' 'MVFNSPHESAIRGVHFRVLIAMRLSGFILENIEPIVLEWTDFARTMSTLGEPLDTKELRDHAEQMLRAIATDLRTDQSS' A
#
# COMPACT_ATOMS: atom_id res chain seq x y z
N MET A 1 -7.34 25.76 -30.12
CA MET A 1 -7.65 26.46 -28.86
C MET A 1 -7.71 25.41 -27.76
N VAL A 2 -6.65 25.27 -26.97
CA VAL A 2 -6.63 24.31 -25.85
C VAL A 2 -7.17 25.05 -24.63
N PHE A 3 -8.42 24.78 -24.25
CA PHE A 3 -9.01 25.33 -23.04
C PHE A 3 -8.40 24.62 -21.82
N ASN A 4 -7.29 25.15 -21.31
CA ASN A 4 -6.66 24.66 -20.09
C ASN A 4 -7.37 25.28 -18.88
N SER A 5 -8.58 24.78 -18.57
CA SER A 5 -9.37 25.24 -17.43
C SER A 5 -8.96 24.49 -16.16
N PRO A 6 -8.72 25.16 -15.02
CA PRO A 6 -8.23 24.54 -13.79
C PRO A 6 -9.16 23.43 -13.22
N HIS A 7 -10.45 23.47 -13.58
CA HIS A 7 -11.42 22.45 -13.18
C HIS A 7 -11.20 21.08 -13.86
N GLU A 8 -10.60 21.02 -15.05
CA GLU A 8 -10.38 19.77 -15.80
C GLU A 8 -9.21 18.96 -15.20
N SER A 9 -8.20 19.65 -14.66
CA SER A 9 -7.07 19.03 -13.93
C SER A 9 -7.51 18.35 -12.63
N ALA A 10 -8.48 18.94 -11.92
CA ALA A 10 -9.01 18.38 -10.68
C ALA A 10 -9.82 17.09 -10.93
N ILE A 11 -10.63 17.06 -12.01
CA ILE A 11 -11.43 15.88 -12.38
C ILE A 11 -10.53 14.73 -12.84
N ARG A 12 -9.49 15.02 -13.63
CA ARG A 12 -8.47 14.01 -14.01
C ARG A 12 -7.71 13.46 -12.79
N GLY A 13 -7.39 14.31 -11.82
CA GLY A 13 -6.71 13.89 -10.58
C GLY A 13 -7.57 12.99 -9.68
N VAL A 14 -8.87 13.26 -9.55
CA VAL A 14 -9.80 12.42 -8.79
C VAL A 14 -10.02 11.07 -9.49
N HIS A 15 -10.23 11.07 -10.80
CA HIS A 15 -10.43 9.83 -11.57
C HIS A 15 -9.17 8.95 -11.55
N PHE A 16 -7.99 9.54 -11.67
CA PHE A 16 -6.72 8.82 -11.50
C PHE A 16 -6.64 8.20 -10.11
N ARG A 17 -6.96 8.95 -9.05
CA ARG A 17 -6.91 8.49 -7.65
C ARG A 17 -7.86 7.31 -7.37
N VAL A 18 -9.05 7.30 -7.95
CA VAL A 18 -10.00 6.15 -7.84
C VAL A 18 -9.52 4.94 -8.64
N LEU A 19 -8.89 5.15 -9.81
CA LEU A 19 -8.35 4.06 -10.63
C LEU A 19 -7.14 3.37 -9.99
N ILE A 20 -6.34 4.08 -9.19
CA ILE A 20 -5.29 3.46 -8.36
C ILE A 20 -5.92 2.72 -7.18
N ALA A 21 -6.91 3.29 -6.49
CA ALA A 21 -7.60 2.66 -5.37
C ALA A 21 -8.30 1.34 -5.76
N MET A 22 -8.87 1.27 -6.97
CA MET A 22 -9.46 0.04 -7.52
C MET A 22 -8.44 -1.04 -7.89
N ARG A 23 -7.13 -0.74 -7.89
CA ARG A 23 -6.05 -1.71 -8.10
C ARG A 23 -5.48 -2.17 -6.77
N LEU A 24 -5.07 -3.44 -6.70
CA LEU A 24 -4.47 -4.03 -5.50
C LEU A 24 -3.29 -3.20 -4.96
N SER A 25 -2.47 -2.61 -5.85
CA SER A 25 -1.38 -1.74 -5.45
C SER A 25 -1.83 -0.47 -4.72
N GLY A 26 -2.91 0.19 -5.17
CA GLY A 26 -3.47 1.34 -4.47
C GLY A 26 -4.14 0.94 -3.16
N PHE A 27 -4.89 -0.17 -3.16
CA PHE A 27 -5.48 -0.71 -1.94
C PHE A 27 -4.42 -0.98 -0.85
N ILE A 28 -3.31 -1.64 -1.20
CA ILE A 28 -2.21 -1.92 -0.27
C ILE A 28 -1.63 -0.60 0.26
N LEU A 29 -1.35 0.38 -0.60
CA LEU A 29 -0.75 1.66 -0.19
C LEU A 29 -1.65 2.49 0.73
N GLU A 30 -2.97 2.50 0.46
CA GLU A 30 -3.96 3.23 1.27
C GLU A 30 -4.20 2.56 2.64
N ASN A 31 -3.93 1.26 2.73
CA ASN A 31 -4.23 0.44 3.92
C ASN A 31 -2.98 -0.18 4.55
N ILE A 32 -1.77 0.36 4.30
CA ILE A 32 -0.51 -0.16 4.89
C ILE A 32 -0.64 -0.30 6.40
N GLU A 33 -1.07 0.76 7.07
CA GLU A 33 -1.17 0.81 8.52
C GLU A 33 -2.09 -0.28 9.12
N PRO A 34 -3.36 -0.40 8.71
CA PRO A 34 -4.22 -1.47 9.21
C PRO A 34 -3.74 -2.88 8.82
N ILE A 35 -3.17 -3.07 7.63
CA ILE A 35 -2.62 -4.37 7.21
C ILE A 35 -1.44 -4.77 8.10
N VAL A 36 -0.50 -3.85 8.34
CA VAL A 36 0.67 -4.11 9.21
C VAL A 36 0.23 -4.36 10.64
N LEU A 37 -0.76 -3.62 11.15
CA LEU A 37 -1.32 -3.86 12.48
C LEU A 37 -1.85 -5.29 12.61
N GLU A 38 -2.75 -5.73 11.74
CA GLU A 38 -3.29 -7.10 11.80
C GLU A 38 -2.20 -8.16 11.64
N TRP A 39 -1.25 -7.93 10.73
CA TRP A 39 -0.18 -8.89 10.48
C TRP A 39 0.78 -9.02 11.67
N THR A 40 1.10 -7.91 12.34
CA THR A 40 1.93 -7.91 13.56
C THR A 40 1.20 -8.53 14.76
N ASP A 41 -0.09 -8.25 14.92
CA ASP A 41 -0.91 -8.88 15.96
C ASP A 41 -0.98 -10.41 15.75
N PHE A 42 -1.16 -10.86 14.51
CA PHE A 42 -1.10 -12.27 14.16
C PHE A 42 0.28 -12.89 14.44
N ALA A 43 1.37 -12.24 14.01
CA ALA A 43 2.73 -12.71 14.26
C ALA A 43 3.04 -12.86 15.76
N ARG A 44 2.49 -11.98 16.61
CA ARG A 44 2.62 -12.08 18.07
C ARG A 44 1.96 -13.35 18.65
N THR A 45 0.94 -13.90 17.99
CA THR A 45 0.31 -15.15 18.43
C THR A 45 1.15 -16.39 18.11
N MET A 46 2.14 -16.26 17.24
CA MET A 46 3.01 -17.36 16.85
C MET A 46 4.14 -17.50 17.86
N SER A 47 4.17 -18.63 18.58
CA SER A 47 5.34 -19.02 19.38
C SER A 47 6.47 -19.41 18.44
N THR A 48 7.33 -18.45 18.07
CA THR A 48 8.54 -18.74 17.30
C THR A 48 9.62 -19.31 18.24
N LEU A 49 10.41 -20.27 17.77
CA LEU A 49 11.50 -20.90 18.52
C LEU A 49 12.75 -19.99 18.68
N GLY A 50 12.56 -18.67 18.66
CA GLY A 50 13.62 -17.68 18.69
C GLY A 50 13.22 -16.47 19.52
N GLU A 51 14.17 -15.56 19.71
CA GLU A 51 13.91 -14.33 20.45
C GLU A 51 12.85 -13.50 19.71
N PRO A 52 11.76 -13.08 20.38
CA PRO A 52 10.74 -12.28 19.73
C PRO A 52 11.38 -10.97 19.25
N LEU A 53 11.30 -10.73 17.94
CA LEU A 53 11.68 -9.44 17.34
C LEU A 53 10.89 -8.33 18.04
N ASP A 54 11.52 -7.16 18.20
CA ASP A 54 10.80 -6.00 18.74
C ASP A 54 9.59 -5.69 17.85
N THR A 55 8.46 -5.33 18.45
CA THR A 55 7.20 -5.05 17.73
C THR A 55 7.41 -3.95 16.69
N LYS A 56 8.30 -2.99 16.98
CA LYS A 56 8.69 -1.94 16.05
C LYS A 56 9.44 -2.51 14.83
N GLU A 57 10.37 -3.43 15.03
CA GLU A 57 11.12 -4.04 13.93
C GLU A 57 10.20 -4.87 13.03
N LEU A 58 9.27 -5.64 13.59
CA LEU A 58 8.29 -6.40 12.79
C LEU A 58 7.41 -5.49 11.93
N ARG A 59 6.94 -4.38 12.50
CA ARG A 59 6.15 -3.37 11.79
C ARG A 59 6.95 -2.72 10.66
N ASP A 60 8.17 -2.27 10.96
CA ASP A 60 9.03 -1.58 9.99
C ASP A 60 9.35 -2.49 8.79
N HIS A 61 9.61 -3.79 9.04
CA HIS A 61 9.87 -4.76 7.96
C HIS A 61 8.60 -5.09 7.16
N ALA A 62 7.46 -5.29 7.83
CA ALA A 62 6.19 -5.56 7.17
C ALA A 62 5.79 -4.41 6.23
N GLU A 63 5.94 -3.17 6.68
CA GLU A 63 5.70 -1.98 5.85
C GLU A 63 6.61 -1.94 4.62
N GLN A 64 7.92 -2.17 4.79
CA GLN A 64 8.87 -2.17 3.67
C GLN A 64 8.51 -3.22 2.61
N MET A 65 8.14 -4.43 3.03
CA MET A 65 7.70 -5.48 2.10
C MET A 65 6.44 -5.07 1.35
N LEU A 66 5.42 -4.55 2.02
CA LEU A 66 4.16 -4.12 1.39
C LEU A 66 4.38 -2.99 0.37
N ARG A 67 5.26 -2.04 0.67
CA ARG A 67 5.64 -0.97 -0.27
C ARG A 67 6.36 -1.50 -1.50
N ALA A 68 7.26 -2.47 -1.33
CA ALA A 68 7.94 -3.13 -2.44
C ALA A 68 6.95 -3.89 -3.32
N ILE A 69 6.06 -4.68 -2.72
CA ILE A 69 5.00 -5.42 -3.43
C ILE A 69 4.06 -4.46 -4.18
N ALA A 70 3.58 -3.40 -3.55
CA ALA A 70 2.72 -2.43 -4.22
C ALA A 70 3.42 -1.69 -5.37
N THR A 71 4.74 -1.52 -5.28
CA THR A 71 5.55 -0.94 -6.35
C THR A 71 5.70 -1.90 -7.54
N ASP A 72 5.92 -3.18 -7.28
CA ASP A 72 6.01 -4.23 -8.29
C ASP A 72 4.65 -4.48 -9.00
N LEU A 73 3.57 -4.51 -8.23
CA LEU A 73 2.20 -4.61 -8.76
C LEU A 73 1.79 -3.41 -9.63
N ARG A 74 2.51 -2.29 -9.56
CA ARG A 74 2.32 -1.15 -10.47
C ARG A 74 3.06 -1.34 -11.81
N THR A 75 4.15 -2.11 -11.84
CA THR A 75 4.95 -2.32 -13.05
C THR A 75 4.34 -3.36 -13.98
N ASP A 76 3.58 -4.33 -13.46
CA ASP A 76 3.18 -5.53 -14.22
C ASP A 76 1.70 -5.60 -14.64
N GLN A 77 1.00 -4.47 -14.74
CA GLN A 77 -0.42 -4.43 -15.15
C GLN A 77 -0.63 -3.88 -16.56
N SER A 78 0.31 -4.13 -17.45
CA SER A 78 0.14 -3.99 -18.90
C SER A 78 -0.01 -5.39 -19.53
N SER A 79 -1.24 -5.87 -19.65
CA SER A 79 -1.64 -6.91 -20.59
C SER A 79 -2.93 -6.49 -21.27
#